data_AF-A0A3M0W882-F1
#
_entry.id   AF-A0A3M0W882-F1
#
_cell.length_a   1.000
_cell.length_b   1.000
_cell.length_c   1.000
_cell.angle_alpha   90.00
_cell.angle_beta   90.00
_cell.angle_gamma   90.00
#
_symmetry.space_group_name_H-M   'P 1'
#
loop_
_entity.id
_entity.type
_entity.pdbx_description
1 polymer ?
#
loop_
_entity_poly.entity_id
_entity_poly.type
_entity_poly.pdbx_seq_one_letter_code
_entity_poly.pdbx_strand_id
1 'polypeptide(L)'
;MAQVSYCCHDHVVLLIDPKDFDTLPSWLSDNFRIVEGGTHKGGSSRNKLVVFSDGTYLELFSWVSKPVDFAHWADKPPGLIDFALTTLRPFDAQKTYTAVQANLSRSGGDGGLGVRLSEPVNGGRETPDGREVRWQTTRAEYSQGKNTPPADYFPTGRIDTPFFCHDLTPRVVRVPFDNEDFTTHPSKAQGLAGVDVLVPADKLTHYSDLYSSFVGEAPQPLDHSTKKGVLFKLTTPTSQGSGPVITVRVPTSEEDEQWIKERGVGIREIQLSVGGQTGHGEKRLGDGTASTVTSTMSEQSRAGTASSNGTASDDDDWDVEEEFDQVLDMANALAIRALLNHMHVCLLNDDLDKTDVLIQKAWLFLDKVQDKSIGVRIAEIRQQVAQRRLHQSAGPQRR
;
A
#
# COMPACT_ATOMS: atom_id res chain seq x y z
N MET A 1 -10.74 16.47 9.73
CA MET A 1 -9.55 15.60 9.70
C MET A 1 -8.56 16.26 8.75
N ALA A 2 -7.27 16.30 9.08
CA ALA A 2 -6.25 16.69 8.10
C ALA A 2 -6.19 15.62 7.00
N GLN A 3 -6.20 16.06 5.73
CA GLN A 3 -6.28 15.16 4.59
C GLN A 3 -4.97 14.38 4.44
N VAL A 4 -5.01 13.05 4.63
CA VAL A 4 -3.95 12.15 4.18
C VAL A 4 -4.26 11.79 2.74
N SER A 5 -3.85 12.65 1.80
CA SER A 5 -4.17 12.41 0.39
C SER A 5 -3.40 11.18 -0.11
N TYR A 6 -4.12 10.20 -0.66
CA TYR A 6 -3.58 9.02 -1.35
C TYR A 6 -2.78 8.06 -0.46
N CYS A 7 -3.40 7.62 0.65
CA CYS A 7 -2.84 6.57 1.50
C CYS A 7 -2.84 5.22 0.75
N CYS A 8 -1.64 4.69 0.53
CA CYS A 8 -1.41 3.45 -0.20
C CYS A 8 -1.08 2.32 0.77
N HIS A 9 -1.49 1.10 0.45
CA HIS A 9 -0.88 -0.07 1.07
C HIS A 9 0.54 -0.24 0.56
N ASP A 10 1.52 -0.42 1.45
CA ASP A 10 2.93 -0.60 1.06
C ASP A 10 3.30 -2.08 1.04
N HIS A 11 3.24 -2.75 2.20
CA HIS A 11 3.53 -4.18 2.33
C HIS A 11 2.95 -4.79 3.59
N VAL A 12 2.94 -6.11 3.65
CA VAL A 12 2.66 -6.88 4.87
C VAL A 12 3.94 -7.59 5.32
N VAL A 13 4.17 -7.65 6.62
CA VAL A 13 5.33 -8.30 7.24
C VAL A 13 4.96 -9.70 7.70
N LEU A 14 5.61 -10.69 7.09
CA LEU A 14 5.52 -12.11 7.45
C LEU A 14 6.83 -12.53 8.10
N LEU A 15 6.81 -12.72 9.42
CA LEU A 15 7.96 -13.16 10.19
C LEU A 15 8.22 -14.65 9.96
N ILE A 16 9.38 -14.97 9.40
CA ILE A 16 9.84 -16.33 9.13
C ILE A 16 10.83 -16.74 10.22
N ASP A 17 10.62 -17.95 10.77
CA ASP A 17 11.58 -18.56 11.70
C ASP A 17 12.97 -18.61 11.04
N PRO A 18 14.05 -18.15 11.70
CA PRO A 18 15.39 -18.16 11.14
C PRO A 18 15.82 -19.49 10.53
N LYS A 19 15.34 -20.62 11.08
CA LYS A 19 15.66 -21.96 10.57
C LYS A 19 15.05 -22.26 9.18
N ASP A 20 13.95 -21.60 8.86
CA ASP A 20 13.17 -21.83 7.64
C ASP A 20 13.47 -20.78 6.57
N PHE A 21 14.20 -19.71 6.91
CA PHE A 21 14.38 -18.57 6.01
C PHE A 21 15.12 -18.89 4.71
N ASP A 22 16.13 -19.75 4.77
CA ASP A 22 16.97 -20.04 3.62
C ASP A 22 16.27 -20.96 2.61
N THR A 23 15.49 -21.94 3.07
CA THR A 23 14.78 -22.91 2.20
C THR A 23 13.32 -22.53 1.92
N LEU A 24 12.71 -21.70 2.76
CA LEU A 24 11.30 -21.32 2.81
C LEU A 24 10.30 -22.50 2.80
N PRO A 25 9.20 -22.43 3.55
CA PRO A 25 8.12 -23.39 3.45
C PRO A 25 7.60 -23.53 2.01
N SER A 26 7.26 -24.75 1.59
CA SER A 26 6.80 -25.06 0.23
C SER A 26 5.59 -24.21 -0.18
N TRP A 27 4.71 -23.90 0.76
CA TRP A 27 3.56 -23.06 0.47
C TRP A 27 3.95 -21.64 0.00
N LEU A 28 5.11 -21.11 0.39
CA LEU A 28 5.65 -19.87 -0.16
C LEU A 28 6.35 -20.12 -1.49
N SER A 29 7.32 -21.03 -1.53
CA SER A 29 8.17 -21.26 -2.70
C SER A 29 7.45 -21.85 -3.91
N ASP A 30 6.39 -22.64 -3.70
CA ASP A 30 5.57 -23.23 -4.77
C ASP A 30 4.56 -22.23 -5.33
N ASN A 31 4.17 -21.21 -4.56
CA ASN A 31 3.12 -20.25 -4.95
C ASN A 31 3.67 -18.90 -5.39
N PHE A 32 4.87 -18.53 -4.96
CA PHE A 32 5.43 -17.21 -5.20
C PHE A 32 6.86 -17.26 -5.72
N ARG A 33 7.12 -16.41 -6.72
CA ARG A 33 8.47 -15.97 -7.01
C ARG A 33 9.05 -15.19 -5.81
N ILE A 34 10.20 -15.65 -5.33
CA ILE A 34 10.92 -15.06 -4.20
C ILE A 34 12.09 -14.22 -4.73
N VAL A 35 12.18 -12.98 -4.27
CA VAL A 35 13.28 -12.05 -4.56
C VAL A 35 14.15 -11.90 -3.32
N GLU A 36 15.45 -12.05 -3.48
CA GLU A 36 16.40 -11.79 -2.39
C GLU A 36 16.39 -10.28 -2.05
N GLY A 37 16.06 -9.96 -0.80
CA GLY A 37 15.99 -8.58 -0.33
C GLY A 37 17.34 -8.10 0.17
N GLY A 38 17.78 -8.62 1.31
CA GLY A 38 19.10 -8.33 1.88
C GLY A 38 19.06 -8.13 3.39
N THR A 39 20.18 -7.66 3.94
CA THR A 39 20.32 -7.40 5.38
C THR A 39 19.96 -5.96 5.69
N HIS A 40 19.08 -5.76 6.67
CA HIS A 40 18.71 -4.43 7.14
C HIS A 40 19.92 -3.71 7.74
N LYS A 41 19.95 -2.39 7.56
CA LYS A 41 20.90 -1.52 8.26
C LYS A 41 20.82 -1.81 9.77
N GLY A 42 21.96 -2.02 10.41
CA GLY A 42 22.05 -2.48 11.80
C GLY A 42 22.34 -3.97 11.94
N GLY A 43 22.04 -4.78 10.91
CA GLY A 43 22.49 -6.17 10.80
C GLY A 43 21.71 -7.20 11.60
N SER A 44 20.74 -6.79 12.43
CA SER A 44 20.00 -7.74 13.28
C SER A 44 18.91 -8.52 12.54
N SER A 45 18.53 -8.12 11.33
CA SER A 45 17.52 -8.81 10.53
C SER A 45 17.81 -8.75 9.03
N ARG A 46 17.17 -9.65 8.30
CA ARG A 46 17.25 -9.78 6.83
C ARG A 46 15.87 -10.02 6.25
N ASN A 47 15.69 -9.76 4.95
CA ASN A 47 14.45 -10.06 4.26
C ASN A 47 14.62 -10.70 2.88
N LYS A 48 13.57 -11.42 2.49
CA LYS A 48 13.22 -11.79 1.12
C LYS A 48 11.87 -11.15 0.80
N LEU A 49 11.56 -11.01 -0.48
CA LEU A 49 10.37 -10.29 -0.93
C LEU A 49 9.52 -11.18 -1.85
N VAL A 50 8.21 -11.05 -1.73
CA VAL A 50 7.25 -11.42 -2.78
C VAL A 50 6.74 -10.11 -3.36
N VAL A 51 7.20 -9.74 -4.55
CA VAL A 51 6.92 -8.43 -5.16
C VAL A 51 5.77 -8.56 -6.14
N PHE A 52 4.74 -7.73 -5.98
CA PHE A 52 3.57 -7.76 -6.86
C PHE A 52 3.61 -6.65 -7.92
N SER A 53 2.91 -6.88 -9.03
CA SER A 53 2.86 -5.94 -10.17
C SER A 53 2.17 -4.61 -9.85
N ASP A 54 1.32 -4.57 -8.83
CA ASP A 54 0.67 -3.34 -8.38
C ASP A 54 1.59 -2.45 -7.50
N GLY A 55 2.82 -2.90 -7.25
CA GLY A 55 3.82 -2.21 -6.44
C GLY A 55 3.74 -2.48 -4.94
N THR A 56 2.75 -3.26 -4.48
CA THR A 56 2.74 -3.83 -3.12
C THR A 56 3.66 -5.04 -3.02
N TYR A 57 3.99 -5.48 -1.80
CA TYR A 57 4.79 -6.69 -1.61
C TYR A 57 4.54 -7.37 -0.26
N LEU A 58 5.00 -8.61 -0.11
CA LEU A 58 5.17 -9.25 1.20
C LEU A 58 6.64 -9.17 1.59
N GLU A 59 6.91 -8.66 2.80
CA GLU A 59 8.22 -8.75 3.42
C GLU A 59 8.31 -10.08 4.18
N LEU A 60 9.10 -11.02 3.66
CA LEU A 60 9.51 -12.20 4.40
C LEU A 60 10.66 -11.77 5.30
N PHE A 61 10.37 -11.45 6.55
CA PHE A 61 11.32 -10.90 7.51
C PHE A 61 11.89 -12.03 8.39
N SER A 62 13.18 -11.99 8.71
CA SER A 62 13.74 -12.89 9.71
C SER A 62 14.89 -12.28 10.50
N TRP A 63 15.02 -12.72 11.75
CA TRP A 63 16.10 -12.31 12.66
C TRP A 63 17.41 -13.02 12.29
N VAL A 64 18.51 -12.26 12.26
CA VAL A 64 19.87 -12.79 12.10
C VAL A 64 20.56 -12.91 13.46
N SER A 65 20.30 -11.95 14.34
CA SER A 65 20.85 -11.90 15.69
C SER A 65 19.79 -11.39 16.66
N LYS A 66 20.17 -11.21 17.92
CA LYS A 66 19.32 -10.48 18.88
C LYS A 66 18.88 -9.14 18.27
N PRO A 67 17.58 -8.79 18.35
CA PRO A 67 17.07 -7.53 17.83
C PRO A 67 17.81 -6.33 18.42
N VAL A 68 18.33 -5.48 17.55
CA VAL A 68 18.84 -4.14 17.90
C VAL A 68 17.84 -3.12 17.37
N ASP A 69 17.47 -3.26 16.10
CA ASP A 69 16.36 -2.56 15.48
C ASP A 69 15.07 -3.40 15.58
N PHE A 70 13.91 -2.73 15.46
CA PHE A 70 12.59 -3.35 15.50
C PHE A 70 12.32 -4.16 16.80
N ALA A 71 12.85 -3.72 17.94
CA ALA A 71 12.73 -4.43 19.21
C ALA A 71 11.28 -4.70 19.66
N HIS A 72 10.29 -3.92 19.20
CA HIS A 72 8.86 -4.15 19.44
C HIS A 72 8.31 -5.42 18.76
N TRP A 73 9.03 -5.98 17.78
CA TRP A 73 8.71 -7.26 17.15
C TRP A 73 9.53 -8.43 17.73
N ALA A 74 10.42 -8.20 18.70
CA ALA A 74 11.35 -9.21 19.19
C ALA A 74 10.66 -10.47 19.73
N ASP A 75 9.55 -10.29 20.44
CA ASP A 75 8.80 -11.36 21.09
C ASP A 75 7.63 -11.87 20.22
N LYS A 76 7.52 -11.41 18.97
CA LYS A 76 6.44 -11.83 18.06
C LYS A 76 6.71 -13.25 17.53
N PRO A 77 5.70 -14.14 17.52
CA PRO A 77 5.85 -15.48 16.96
C PRO A 77 5.89 -15.43 15.42
N PRO A 78 6.53 -16.40 14.74
CA PRO A 78 6.51 -16.51 13.28
C PRO A 78 5.09 -16.47 12.70
N GLY A 79 4.92 -15.82 11.57
CA GLY A 79 3.63 -15.55 10.93
C GLY A 79 3.39 -14.05 10.65
N LEU A 80 2.15 -13.68 10.34
CA LEU A 80 1.78 -12.28 10.14
C LEU A 80 1.97 -11.50 11.44
N ILE A 81 2.71 -10.39 11.36
CA ILE A 81 3.02 -9.57 12.53
C ILE A 81 2.70 -8.08 12.37
N ASP A 82 2.71 -7.53 11.16
CA ASP A 82 2.49 -6.09 10.94
C ASP A 82 2.22 -5.80 9.47
N PHE A 83 1.82 -4.57 9.16
CA PHE A 83 1.71 -4.09 7.79
C PHE A 83 1.98 -2.59 7.71
N ALA A 84 2.45 -2.16 6.55
CA ALA A 84 2.86 -0.80 6.30
C ALA A 84 1.93 -0.11 5.31
N LEU A 85 1.72 1.18 5.57
CA LEU A 85 1.14 2.13 4.64
C LEU A 85 2.22 3.05 4.08
N THR A 86 1.90 3.75 3.01
CA THR A 86 2.77 4.79 2.44
C THR A 86 1.95 5.89 1.79
N THR A 87 2.59 6.99 1.47
CA THR A 87 2.06 8.00 0.57
C THR A 87 3.10 8.23 -0.52
N LEU A 88 2.65 8.44 -1.75
CA LEU A 88 3.56 8.63 -2.88
C LEU A 88 3.95 10.10 -3.02
N ARG A 89 5.05 10.35 -3.75
CA ARG A 89 5.48 11.72 -4.03
C ARG A 89 4.34 12.54 -4.66
N PRO A 90 4.18 13.82 -4.28
CA PRO A 90 5.14 14.66 -3.54
C PRO A 90 5.03 14.61 -2.01
N PHE A 91 4.30 13.64 -1.43
CA PHE A 91 4.26 13.39 0.00
C PHE A 91 5.49 12.60 0.46
N ASP A 92 5.91 12.84 1.69
CA ASP A 92 7.07 12.22 2.34
C ASP A 92 6.73 11.84 3.78
N ALA A 93 7.66 11.18 4.46
CA ALA A 93 7.45 10.72 5.83
C ALA A 93 7.13 11.86 6.80
N GLN A 94 7.74 13.04 6.62
CA GLN A 94 7.52 14.17 7.52
C GLN A 94 6.11 14.75 7.36
N LYS A 95 5.63 14.91 6.12
CA LYS A 95 4.26 15.37 5.86
C LYS A 95 3.22 14.39 6.36
N THR A 96 3.42 13.10 6.13
CA THR A 96 2.52 12.06 6.65
C THR A 96 2.53 12.04 8.17
N TYR A 97 3.72 12.12 8.80
CA TYR A 97 3.85 12.24 10.25
C TYR A 97 3.04 13.43 10.80
N THR A 98 3.24 14.62 10.24
CA THR A 98 2.53 15.83 10.70
C THR A 98 1.01 15.69 10.55
N ALA A 99 0.52 15.17 9.42
CA ALA A 99 -0.92 15.01 9.18
C ALA A 99 -1.54 13.96 10.13
N VAL A 100 -0.94 12.78 10.24
CA VAL A 100 -1.44 11.70 11.10
C VAL A 100 -1.34 12.09 12.57
N GLN A 101 -0.23 12.70 13.01
CA GLN A 101 -0.10 13.17 14.39
C GLN A 101 -1.14 14.24 14.74
N ALA A 102 -1.44 15.17 13.83
CA ALA A 102 -2.52 16.14 14.01
C ALA A 102 -3.89 15.45 14.11
N ASN A 103 -4.14 14.41 13.30
CA ASN A 103 -5.36 13.62 13.37
C ASN A 103 -5.48 12.83 14.67
N LEU A 104 -4.40 12.27 15.21
CA LEU A 104 -4.38 11.56 16.49
C LEU A 104 -4.61 12.51 17.67
N SER A 105 -4.06 13.73 17.61
CA SER A 105 -4.16 14.71 18.69
C SER A 105 -5.53 15.42 18.78
N ARG A 106 -6.43 15.26 17.80
CA ARG A 106 -7.80 15.80 17.89
C ARG A 106 -8.59 15.07 18.98
N SER A 107 -9.65 15.69 19.49
CA SER A 107 -10.56 15.02 20.44
C SER A 107 -11.11 13.71 19.84
N GLY A 108 -10.84 12.59 20.51
CA GLY A 108 -11.22 11.25 20.05
C GLY A 108 -10.36 10.68 18.92
N GLY A 109 -9.31 11.37 18.48
CA GLY A 109 -8.49 11.00 17.32
C GLY A 109 -7.78 9.66 17.44
N ASP A 110 -7.27 9.34 18.62
CA ASP A 110 -6.64 8.06 18.94
C ASP A 110 -7.64 7.04 19.53
N GLY A 111 -8.95 7.36 19.54
CA GLY A 111 -9.97 6.53 20.19
C GLY A 111 -9.84 6.43 21.71
N GLY A 112 -8.95 7.21 22.35
CA GLY A 112 -8.56 7.02 23.75
C GLY A 112 -7.74 5.75 23.99
N LEU A 113 -7.09 5.22 22.95
CA LEU A 113 -6.23 4.02 22.98
C LEU A 113 -4.78 4.34 23.35
N GLY A 114 -4.43 5.62 23.56
CA GLY A 114 -3.11 6.05 24.01
C GLY A 114 -2.05 5.92 22.92
N VAL A 115 -2.39 6.28 21.69
CA VAL A 115 -1.52 6.15 20.51
C VAL A 115 -1.01 7.52 20.06
N ARG A 116 0.31 7.60 19.86
CA ARG A 116 0.96 8.72 19.15
C ARG A 116 1.87 8.16 18.07
N LEU A 117 2.33 9.00 17.15
CA LEU A 117 3.26 8.60 16.11
C LEU A 117 4.67 9.06 16.46
N SER A 118 5.68 8.23 16.20
CA SER A 118 7.09 8.60 16.30
C SER A 118 7.49 9.48 15.11
N GLU A 119 8.51 10.32 15.27
CA GLU A 119 9.14 11.00 14.14
C GLU A 119 9.74 10.01 13.12
N PRO A 120 9.93 10.42 11.86
CA PRO A 120 10.52 9.58 10.83
C PRO A 120 11.94 9.09 11.17
N VAL A 121 12.13 7.77 11.22
CA VAL A 121 13.44 7.13 11.44
C VAL A 121 13.97 6.57 10.14
N ASN A 122 15.23 6.87 9.83
CA ASN A 122 15.92 6.34 8.65
C ASN A 122 16.13 4.83 8.77
N GLY A 123 15.74 4.10 7.74
CA GLY A 123 16.06 2.69 7.54
C GLY A 123 16.71 2.47 6.17
N GLY A 124 17.13 1.24 5.94
CA GLY A 124 17.76 0.86 4.69
C GLY A 124 18.19 -0.60 4.67
N ARG A 125 18.57 -1.08 3.50
CA ARG A 125 19.29 -2.34 3.29
C ARG A 125 20.18 -2.23 2.06
N GLU A 126 21.10 -3.16 1.93
CA GLU A 126 21.83 -3.37 0.68
C GLU A 126 21.19 -4.55 -0.06
N THR A 127 20.97 -4.39 -1.36
CA THR A 127 20.54 -5.49 -2.25
C THR A 127 21.69 -6.45 -2.53
N PRO A 128 21.43 -7.70 -2.98
CA PRO A 128 22.50 -8.63 -3.35
C PRO A 128 23.44 -8.11 -4.45
N ASP A 129 22.97 -7.20 -5.30
CA ASP A 129 23.76 -6.54 -6.35
C ASP A 129 24.44 -5.24 -5.88
N GLY A 130 24.46 -4.97 -4.57
CA GLY A 130 25.20 -3.87 -3.95
C GLY A 130 24.53 -2.49 -4.07
N ARG A 131 23.29 -2.41 -4.56
CA ARG A 131 22.53 -1.15 -4.56
C ARG A 131 22.02 -0.85 -3.16
N GLU A 132 22.18 0.42 -2.75
CA GLU A 132 21.64 0.95 -1.52
C GLU A 132 20.12 1.20 -1.66
N VAL A 133 19.36 0.71 -0.70
CA VAL A 133 17.94 1.00 -0.53
C VAL A 133 17.77 1.83 0.74
N ARG A 134 17.08 2.98 0.64
CA ARG A 134 16.82 3.84 1.80
C ARG A 134 15.34 4.19 1.91
N TRP A 135 14.87 4.24 3.15
CA TRP A 135 13.51 4.66 3.48
C TRP A 135 13.48 5.41 4.82
N GLN A 136 12.33 5.99 5.12
CA GLN A 136 11.99 6.46 6.45
C GLN A 136 10.75 5.74 6.95
N THR A 137 10.69 5.47 8.25
CA THR A 137 9.53 4.84 8.88
C THR A 137 9.04 5.66 10.05
N THR A 138 7.73 5.75 10.20
CA THR A 138 7.07 6.31 11.39
C THR A 138 6.20 5.22 12.01
N ARG A 139 6.28 5.04 13.32
CA ARG A 139 5.57 3.96 14.03
C ARG A 139 4.71 4.52 15.14
N ALA A 140 3.70 3.76 15.55
CA ALA A 140 2.96 4.08 16.76
C ALA A 140 3.85 3.90 18.00
N GLU A 141 3.77 4.87 18.89
CA GLU A 141 4.23 4.77 20.27
C GLU A 141 3.00 4.63 21.16
N TYR A 142 3.02 3.61 22.01
CA TYR A 142 1.88 3.20 22.79
C TYR A 142 2.00 3.63 24.26
N SER A 143 0.88 4.03 24.82
CA SER A 143 0.67 4.34 26.23
C SER A 143 -0.68 3.76 26.69
N GLN A 144 -0.95 3.81 28.00
CA GLN A 144 -2.24 3.42 28.54
C GLN A 144 -3.24 4.59 28.42
N GLY A 145 -4.10 4.54 27.41
CA GLY A 145 -5.29 5.36 27.30
C GLY A 145 -6.51 4.74 27.99
N LYS A 146 -7.56 5.54 28.21
CA LYS A 146 -8.81 5.14 28.90
C LYS A 146 -9.52 3.93 28.28
N ASN A 147 -9.32 3.70 26.98
CA ASN A 147 -9.98 2.64 26.22
C ASN A 147 -9.01 1.54 25.80
N THR A 148 -7.76 1.58 26.27
CA THR A 148 -6.78 0.53 26.01
C THR A 148 -7.34 -0.80 26.49
N PRO A 149 -7.38 -1.84 25.63
CA PRO A 149 -7.68 -3.20 26.08
C PRO A 149 -6.77 -3.62 27.24
N PRO A 150 -7.22 -4.53 28.11
CA PRO A 150 -6.35 -5.09 29.13
C PRO A 150 -5.13 -5.82 28.52
N ALA A 151 -4.09 -6.05 29.33
CA ALA A 151 -2.80 -6.53 28.84
C ALA A 151 -2.85 -7.94 28.20
N ASP A 152 -3.87 -8.74 28.50
CA ASP A 152 -4.11 -10.06 27.91
C ASP A 152 -4.42 -9.99 26.40
N TYR A 153 -4.89 -8.85 25.90
CA TYR A 153 -5.04 -8.59 24.46
C TYR A 153 -3.72 -8.26 23.76
N PHE A 154 -2.60 -8.20 24.49
CA PHE A 154 -1.28 -7.83 23.98
C PHE A 154 -0.18 -8.76 24.51
N PRO A 155 -0.30 -10.10 24.33
CA PRO A 155 0.58 -11.08 24.95
C PRO A 155 2.07 -10.90 24.57
N THR A 156 2.33 -10.26 23.44
CA THR A 156 3.67 -10.00 22.89
C THR A 156 3.88 -8.51 22.58
N GLY A 157 3.19 -7.63 23.32
CA GLY A 157 3.24 -6.18 23.11
C GLY A 157 2.30 -5.68 22.01
N ARG A 158 2.12 -4.36 21.96
CA ARG A 158 1.17 -3.67 21.07
C ARG A 158 1.73 -3.46 19.66
N ILE A 159 0.90 -3.76 18.67
CA ILE A 159 1.12 -3.61 17.21
C ILE A 159 -0.22 -3.33 16.51
N ASP A 160 -1.08 -2.58 17.20
CA ASP A 160 -2.51 -2.52 16.91
C ASP A 160 -2.83 -1.63 15.70
N THR A 161 -1.84 -0.89 15.19
CA THR A 161 -1.92 0.03 14.06
C THR A 161 -0.84 -0.28 13.04
N PRO A 162 -1.07 0.00 11.74
CA PRO A 162 0.00 -0.04 10.76
C PRO A 162 1.11 0.97 11.08
N PHE A 163 2.27 0.78 10.49
CA PHE A 163 3.31 1.80 10.41
C PHE A 163 3.36 2.43 9.02
N PHE A 164 4.10 3.53 8.85
CA PHE A 164 4.37 4.07 7.52
C PHE A 164 5.81 3.79 7.08
N CYS A 165 6.00 3.52 5.80
CA CYS A 165 7.30 3.34 5.17
C CYS A 165 7.37 4.16 3.88
N HIS A 166 8.26 5.17 3.84
CA HIS A 166 8.41 6.08 2.72
C HIS A 166 9.77 5.90 2.06
N ASP A 167 9.72 5.69 0.75
CA ASP A 167 10.87 5.56 -0.13
C ASP A 167 11.73 6.85 -0.14
N LEU A 168 13.02 6.75 0.19
CA LEU A 168 14.01 7.81 -0.06
C LEU A 168 14.77 7.55 -1.37
N THR A 169 15.00 6.29 -1.72
CA THR A 169 15.44 5.84 -3.05
C THR A 169 14.23 5.60 -3.95
N PRO A 170 14.36 5.63 -5.29
CA PRO A 170 13.23 5.30 -6.17
C PRO A 170 12.61 3.96 -5.80
N ARG A 171 11.27 3.87 -5.75
CA ARG A 171 10.55 2.67 -5.28
C ARG A 171 10.99 1.41 -6.00
N VAL A 172 11.21 1.46 -7.31
CA VAL A 172 11.69 0.32 -8.13
C VAL A 172 13.03 -0.27 -7.66
N VAL A 173 13.84 0.49 -6.92
CA VAL A 173 15.08 0.00 -6.29
C VAL A 173 14.77 -0.83 -5.04
N ARG A 174 13.78 -0.41 -4.23
CA ARG A 174 13.33 -1.17 -3.04
C ARG A 174 12.44 -2.36 -3.41
N VAL A 175 11.54 -2.14 -4.37
CA VAL A 175 10.45 -3.01 -4.79
C VAL A 175 10.45 -3.02 -6.33
N PRO A 176 11.15 -3.94 -6.99
CA PRO A 176 11.28 -3.99 -8.45
C PRO A 176 9.99 -4.51 -9.14
N PHE A 177 8.89 -3.77 -8.99
CA PHE A 177 7.56 -4.11 -9.49
C PHE A 177 7.40 -3.98 -11.01
N ASP A 178 8.38 -3.36 -11.68
CA ASP A 178 8.46 -3.21 -13.13
C ASP A 178 9.20 -4.38 -13.82
N ASN A 179 9.64 -5.38 -13.05
CA ASN A 179 10.27 -6.58 -13.57
C ASN A 179 9.31 -7.78 -13.52
N GLU A 180 8.84 -8.20 -14.70
CA GLU A 180 7.92 -9.33 -14.85
C GLU A 180 8.48 -10.66 -14.33
N ASP A 181 9.80 -10.87 -14.34
CA ASP A 181 10.44 -12.07 -13.79
C ASP A 181 10.32 -12.15 -12.25
N PHE A 182 10.04 -11.02 -11.60
CA PHE A 182 9.85 -10.93 -10.16
C PHE A 182 8.38 -10.91 -9.76
N THR A 183 7.51 -10.36 -10.61
CA THR A 183 6.07 -10.19 -10.33
C THR A 183 5.19 -11.29 -10.90
N THR A 184 5.71 -12.18 -11.75
CA THR A 184 4.95 -13.31 -12.28
C THR A 184 5.04 -14.50 -11.33
N HIS A 185 4.02 -14.68 -10.50
CA HIS A 185 3.97 -15.77 -9.51
C HIS A 185 3.21 -17.00 -10.04
N PRO A 186 3.60 -18.23 -9.65
CA PRO A 186 2.82 -19.45 -9.92
C PRO A 186 1.36 -19.38 -9.46
N SER A 187 1.10 -18.71 -8.34
CA SER A 187 -0.24 -18.43 -7.81
C SER A 187 -1.07 -17.46 -8.64
N LYS A 188 -0.45 -16.73 -9.59
CA LYS A 188 -1.03 -15.63 -10.36
C LYS A 188 -1.45 -14.42 -9.51
N ALA A 189 -0.98 -14.33 -8.27
CA ALA A 189 -1.17 -13.15 -7.45
C ALA A 189 -0.58 -11.91 -8.16
N GLN A 190 -1.22 -10.76 -8.02
CA GLN A 190 -0.86 -9.50 -8.70
C GLN A 190 -0.74 -8.31 -7.75
N GLY A 191 -1.13 -8.48 -6.49
CA GLY A 191 -1.17 -7.41 -5.50
C GLY A 191 -1.84 -7.82 -4.20
N LEU A 192 -1.80 -6.92 -3.22
CA LEU A 192 -2.63 -7.00 -2.02
C LEU A 192 -4.04 -6.48 -2.34
N ALA A 193 -5.05 -7.27 -2.01
CA ALA A 193 -6.47 -6.89 -2.09
C ALA A 193 -7.01 -6.41 -0.73
N GLY A 194 -6.41 -6.83 0.37
CA GLY A 194 -6.80 -6.32 1.68
C GLY A 194 -6.03 -6.94 2.83
N VAL A 195 -6.26 -6.34 4.00
CA VAL A 195 -5.82 -6.85 5.29
C VAL A 195 -6.99 -6.85 6.26
N ASP A 196 -7.05 -7.87 7.08
CA ASP A 196 -8.06 -8.03 8.12
C ASP A 196 -7.42 -7.84 9.49
N VAL A 197 -7.97 -6.93 10.28
CA VAL A 197 -7.50 -6.55 11.62
C VAL A 197 -8.58 -6.91 12.63
N LEU A 198 -8.20 -7.76 13.59
CA LEU A 198 -9.07 -8.18 14.68
C LEU A 198 -8.91 -7.25 15.89
N VAL A 199 -10.04 -6.77 16.40
CA VAL A 199 -10.11 -5.90 17.58
C VAL A 199 -11.19 -6.39 18.57
N PRO A 200 -11.07 -6.08 19.88
CA PRO A 200 -12.07 -6.47 20.86
C PRO A 200 -13.43 -5.84 20.55
N ALA A 201 -14.51 -6.60 20.75
CA ALA A 201 -15.84 -6.20 20.31
C ALA A 201 -16.35 -4.89 20.94
N ASP A 202 -16.01 -4.66 22.21
CA ASP A 202 -16.35 -3.45 22.95
C ASP A 202 -15.44 -2.25 22.62
N LYS A 203 -14.37 -2.46 21.83
CA LYS A 203 -13.42 -1.42 21.41
C LYS A 203 -13.51 -1.06 19.92
N LEU A 204 -14.40 -1.71 19.15
CA LEU A 204 -14.50 -1.50 17.71
C LEU A 204 -14.58 -0.02 17.31
N THR A 205 -15.44 0.77 17.98
CA THR A 205 -15.60 2.20 17.66
C THR A 205 -14.30 2.98 17.89
N HIS A 206 -13.55 2.65 18.95
CA HIS A 206 -12.27 3.32 19.25
C HIS A 206 -11.19 2.97 18.23
N TYR A 207 -11.14 1.72 17.79
CA TYR A 207 -10.24 1.32 16.70
C TYR A 207 -10.68 1.91 15.36
N SER A 208 -11.98 2.05 15.10
CA SER A 208 -12.49 2.75 13.92
C SER A 208 -12.01 4.21 13.89
N ASP A 209 -12.09 4.94 15.01
CA ASP A 209 -11.61 6.31 15.11
C ASP A 209 -10.09 6.41 14.89
N LEU A 210 -9.34 5.48 15.50
CA LEU A 210 -7.89 5.40 15.39
C LEU A 210 -7.45 5.14 13.95
N TYR A 211 -8.02 4.13 13.29
CA TYR A 211 -7.68 3.79 11.90
C TYR A 211 -8.10 4.89 10.93
N SER A 212 -9.23 5.57 11.18
CA SER A 212 -9.62 6.75 10.41
C SER A 212 -8.56 7.85 10.50
N SER A 213 -7.95 8.06 11.67
CA SER A 213 -6.86 9.05 11.83
C SER A 213 -5.56 8.66 11.11
N PHE A 214 -5.24 7.37 11.02
CA PHE A 214 -4.08 6.86 10.26
C PHE A 214 -4.30 6.94 8.75
N VAL A 215 -5.45 6.46 8.27
CA VAL A 215 -5.75 6.39 6.84
C VAL A 215 -6.11 7.76 6.28
N GLY A 216 -6.71 8.63 7.09
CA GLY A 216 -7.26 9.92 6.66
C GLY A 216 -8.63 9.82 5.99
N GLU A 217 -9.27 8.65 6.07
CA GLU A 217 -10.55 8.33 5.43
C GLU A 217 -11.64 8.03 6.48
N ALA A 218 -12.89 8.31 6.12
CA ALA A 218 -14.02 7.92 6.96
C ALA A 218 -14.24 6.40 6.90
N PRO A 219 -14.57 5.74 8.02
CA PRO A 219 -14.88 4.32 8.03
C PRO A 219 -16.15 4.06 7.22
N GLN A 220 -16.12 3.04 6.36
CA GLN A 220 -17.32 2.52 5.69
C GLN A 220 -17.83 1.31 6.47
N PRO A 221 -19.13 1.23 6.80
CA PRO A 221 -19.69 0.04 7.44
C PRO A 221 -19.43 -1.20 6.59
N LEU A 222 -19.13 -2.31 7.26
CA LEU A 222 -18.99 -3.58 6.58
C LEU A 222 -20.40 -4.15 6.29
N ASP A 223 -20.79 -4.20 5.02
CA ASP A 223 -22.16 -4.52 4.58
C ASP A 223 -22.42 -6.03 4.48
N HIS A 224 -22.18 -6.75 5.59
CA HIS A 224 -22.44 -8.19 5.67
C HIS A 224 -23.07 -8.55 7.01
N SER A 225 -24.18 -9.29 6.97
CA SER A 225 -25.00 -9.65 8.16
C SER A 225 -24.26 -10.44 9.23
N THR A 226 -23.13 -11.08 8.90
CA THR A 226 -22.36 -11.95 9.81
C THR A 226 -21.07 -11.34 10.34
N LYS A 227 -20.59 -10.20 9.79
CA LYS A 227 -19.33 -9.58 10.20
C LYS A 227 -19.57 -8.14 10.64
N LYS A 228 -19.34 -7.86 11.93
CA LYS A 228 -19.40 -6.49 12.46
C LYS A 228 -18.02 -5.84 12.37
N GLY A 229 -17.92 -4.77 11.60
CA GLY A 229 -16.66 -4.06 11.39
C GLY A 229 -16.83 -2.82 10.53
N VAL A 230 -15.69 -2.23 10.19
CA VAL A 230 -15.56 -1.12 9.25
C VAL A 230 -14.46 -1.43 8.25
N LEU A 231 -14.53 -0.82 7.06
CA LEU A 231 -13.48 -0.88 6.06
C LEU A 231 -12.97 0.51 5.69
N PHE A 232 -11.69 0.57 5.34
CA PHE A 232 -11.01 1.75 4.82
C PHE A 232 -10.42 1.40 3.45
N LYS A 233 -10.80 2.16 2.42
CA LYS A 233 -10.27 2.00 1.07
C LYS A 233 -8.90 2.65 0.99
N LEU A 234 -7.95 1.95 0.38
CA LEU A 234 -6.61 2.44 0.08
C LEU A 234 -6.41 2.48 -1.44
N THR A 235 -5.32 3.12 -1.84
CA THR A 235 -4.77 3.02 -3.20
C THR A 235 -3.61 2.02 -3.23
N THR A 236 -3.10 1.72 -4.42
CA THR A 236 -1.84 0.98 -4.58
C THR A 236 -0.72 1.93 -5.02
N PRO A 237 0.55 1.52 -4.88
CA PRO A 237 1.68 2.31 -5.36
C PRO A 237 1.66 2.61 -6.87
N THR A 238 0.90 1.84 -7.66
CA THR A 238 0.81 1.98 -9.13
C THR A 238 -0.54 2.49 -9.63
N SER A 239 -1.59 2.46 -8.80
CA SER A 239 -2.95 2.87 -9.18
C SER A 239 -3.64 3.65 -8.07
N GLN A 240 -4.30 4.73 -8.47
CA GLN A 240 -5.14 5.57 -7.61
C GLN A 240 -6.62 5.15 -7.65
N GLY A 241 -6.95 4.03 -8.31
CA GLY A 241 -8.30 3.47 -8.41
C GLY A 241 -8.70 2.60 -7.20
N SER A 242 -9.59 1.62 -7.40
CA SER A 242 -9.97 0.64 -6.36
C SER A 242 -8.76 -0.18 -5.91
N GLY A 243 -8.12 0.24 -4.83
CA GLY A 243 -7.00 -0.47 -4.21
C GLY A 243 -7.44 -1.37 -3.04
N PRO A 244 -6.48 -1.86 -2.25
CA PRO A 244 -6.74 -2.75 -1.13
C PRO A 244 -7.63 -2.10 -0.06
N VAL A 245 -8.28 -2.95 0.75
CA VAL A 245 -9.04 -2.50 1.92
C VAL A 245 -8.37 -2.92 3.21
N ILE A 246 -8.38 -2.02 4.20
CA ILE A 246 -8.17 -2.43 5.60
C ILE A 246 -9.55 -2.71 6.18
N THR A 247 -9.79 -3.94 6.62
CA THR A 247 -10.97 -4.30 7.40
C THR A 247 -10.60 -4.31 8.87
N VAL A 248 -11.30 -3.51 9.69
CA VAL A 248 -11.20 -3.56 11.15
C VAL A 248 -12.49 -4.15 11.68
N ARG A 249 -12.42 -5.34 12.26
CA ARG A 249 -13.62 -6.09 12.67
C ARG A 249 -13.45 -6.80 14.01
N VAL A 250 -14.58 -7.22 14.55
CA VAL A 250 -14.63 -8.03 15.77
C VAL A 250 -14.47 -9.52 15.43
N PRO A 251 -14.08 -10.37 16.39
CA PRO A 251 -14.13 -11.82 16.24
C PRO A 251 -15.51 -12.32 15.82
N THR A 252 -15.52 -13.30 14.93
CA THR A 252 -16.76 -13.95 14.45
C THR A 252 -16.73 -15.48 14.61
N SER A 253 -15.62 -16.03 15.10
CA SER A 253 -15.41 -17.46 15.28
C SER A 253 -14.53 -17.75 16.49
N GLU A 254 -14.52 -18.99 16.95
CA GLU A 254 -13.60 -19.45 18.01
C GLU A 254 -12.13 -19.31 17.59
N GLU A 255 -11.83 -19.44 16.30
CA GLU A 255 -10.47 -19.23 15.76
C GLU A 255 -10.03 -17.76 15.85
N ASP A 256 -10.94 -16.81 15.61
CA ASP A 256 -10.65 -15.38 15.79
C ASP A 256 -10.40 -15.06 17.28
N GLU A 257 -11.20 -15.63 18.18
CA GLU A 257 -11.04 -15.46 19.62
C GLU A 257 -9.70 -16.05 20.11
N GLN A 258 -9.34 -17.24 19.62
CA GLN A 258 -8.05 -17.86 19.93
C GLN A 258 -6.89 -17.04 19.36
N TRP A 259 -7.04 -16.52 18.14
CA TRP A 259 -6.04 -15.66 17.52
C TRP A 259 -5.73 -14.45 18.38
N ILE A 260 -6.75 -13.70 18.82
CA ILE A 260 -6.54 -12.52 19.67
C ILE A 260 -5.79 -12.90 20.97
N LYS A 261 -6.11 -14.04 21.59
CA LYS A 261 -5.44 -14.49 22.82
C LYS A 261 -3.98 -14.84 22.62
N GLU A 262 -3.63 -15.44 21.48
CA GLU A 262 -2.27 -15.90 21.20
C GLU A 262 -1.38 -14.81 20.59
N ARG A 263 -1.94 -13.99 19.71
CA ARG A 263 -1.21 -13.03 18.86
C ARG A 263 -1.44 -11.59 19.32
N GLY A 264 -2.56 -11.31 19.97
CA GLY A 264 -3.02 -9.98 20.35
C GLY A 264 -3.90 -9.31 19.30
N VAL A 265 -4.31 -8.08 19.60
CA VAL A 265 -4.96 -7.18 18.63
C VAL A 265 -4.01 -6.89 17.48
N GLY A 266 -4.50 -7.02 16.24
CA GLY A 266 -3.69 -6.74 15.06
C GLY A 266 -4.15 -7.52 13.83
N ILE A 267 -3.24 -7.61 12.86
CA ILE A 267 -3.47 -8.32 11.60
C ILE A 267 -3.80 -9.80 11.86
N ARG A 268 -4.82 -10.32 11.18
CA ARG A 268 -5.29 -11.71 11.22
C ARG A 268 -5.15 -12.41 9.88
N GLU A 269 -5.33 -11.67 8.81
CA GLU A 269 -5.39 -12.22 7.46
C GLU A 269 -5.02 -11.19 6.41
N ILE A 270 -4.53 -11.69 5.27
CA ILE A 270 -4.36 -10.92 4.03
C ILE A 270 -5.20 -11.53 2.92
N GLN A 271 -5.67 -10.67 2.02
CA GLN A 271 -6.28 -11.05 0.76
C GLN A 271 -5.36 -10.59 -0.39
N LEU A 272 -5.18 -11.45 -1.40
CA LEU A 272 -4.37 -11.16 -2.59
C LEU A 272 -5.27 -10.98 -3.81
N SER A 273 -4.95 -10.03 -4.68
CA SER A 273 -5.58 -9.95 -6.00
C SER A 273 -4.94 -10.98 -6.93
N VAL A 274 -5.73 -11.67 -7.76
CA VAL A 274 -5.26 -12.74 -8.65
C VAL A 274 -5.75 -12.47 -10.06
N GLY A 275 -4.83 -12.47 -11.03
CA GLY A 275 -5.15 -12.19 -12.43
C GLY A 275 -5.78 -13.39 -13.16
N GLY A 276 -6.72 -13.10 -14.08
CA GLY A 276 -7.19 -14.08 -15.07
C GLY A 276 -8.10 -15.19 -14.53
N GLN A 277 -8.75 -15.00 -13.39
CA GLN A 277 -9.82 -15.88 -12.91
C GLN A 277 -11.18 -15.17 -13.01
N THR A 278 -12.13 -15.80 -13.69
CA THR A 278 -13.53 -15.36 -13.75
C THR A 278 -14.34 -16.10 -12.68
N GLY A 279 -14.91 -15.37 -11.73
CA GLY A 279 -15.70 -15.91 -10.61
C GLY A 279 -15.06 -15.65 -9.24
N HIS A 280 -15.84 -15.80 -8.17
CA HIS A 280 -15.39 -15.64 -6.79
C HIS A 280 -15.02 -17.00 -6.17
N GLY A 281 -13.85 -17.10 -5.56
CA GLY A 281 -13.42 -18.30 -4.85
C GLY A 281 -12.27 -18.02 -3.89
N GLU A 282 -12.29 -18.67 -2.74
CA GLU A 282 -11.24 -18.58 -1.73
C GLU A 282 -10.36 -19.83 -1.78
N LYS A 283 -9.04 -19.65 -1.89
CA LYS A 283 -8.07 -20.74 -1.74
C LYS A 283 -7.08 -20.39 -0.64
N ARG A 284 -7.08 -21.19 0.43
CA ARG A 284 -6.07 -21.11 1.48
C ARG A 284 -4.75 -21.67 0.97
N LEU A 285 -3.68 -20.87 1.05
CA LEU A 285 -2.34 -21.23 0.58
C LEU A 285 -1.45 -21.81 1.70
N GLY A 286 -2.01 -22.59 2.64
CA GLY A 286 -1.25 -23.26 3.71
C GLY A 286 -1.87 -23.15 5.11
N ASP A 287 -1.37 -23.97 6.03
CA ASP A 287 -1.68 -24.04 7.47
C ASP A 287 -0.74 -23.18 8.33
N GLY A 288 0.35 -22.68 7.73
CA GLY A 288 1.07 -21.52 8.23
C GLY A 288 0.15 -20.30 8.29
N THR A 289 0.42 -19.40 9.23
CA THR A 289 -0.32 -18.20 9.55
C THR A 289 -0.91 -17.47 8.31
N ALA A 290 -2.24 -17.62 8.11
CA ALA A 290 -3.15 -16.86 7.23
C ALA A 290 -3.03 -16.98 5.69
N SER A 291 -4.19 -17.12 5.02
CA SER A 291 -4.57 -16.44 3.77
C SER A 291 -5.95 -16.94 3.33
N THR A 292 -6.96 -16.08 3.30
CA THR A 292 -8.19 -16.31 2.54
C THR A 292 -8.12 -15.35 1.37
N VAL A 293 -8.06 -15.86 0.14
CA VAL A 293 -8.01 -15.01 -1.06
C VAL A 293 -9.44 -14.68 -1.47
N THR A 294 -9.94 -13.47 -1.22
CA THR A 294 -11.24 -13.04 -1.75
C THR A 294 -11.06 -12.13 -2.97
N SER A 295 -11.81 -12.44 -4.03
CA SER A 295 -11.98 -11.55 -5.19
C SER A 295 -13.23 -10.70 -4.98
N THR A 296 -13.17 -9.39 -5.21
CA THR A 296 -14.35 -8.52 -5.32
C THR A 296 -14.40 -7.90 -6.71
N MET A 297 -15.55 -8.05 -7.39
CA MET A 297 -15.93 -7.22 -8.53
C MET A 297 -16.80 -6.09 -7.98
N SER A 298 -16.57 -4.86 -8.42
CA SER A 298 -17.56 -3.80 -8.32
C SER A 298 -18.60 -4.03 -9.42
N GLU A 299 -19.86 -4.32 -9.07
CA GLU A 299 -20.95 -4.23 -10.04
C GLU A 299 -21.16 -2.77 -10.43
N GLN A 300 -20.80 -2.42 -11.67
CA GLN A 300 -21.48 -1.33 -12.38
C GLN A 300 -22.80 -1.91 -12.92
N SER A 301 -23.92 -1.52 -12.33
CA SER A 301 -25.23 -1.81 -12.90
C SER A 301 -25.45 -0.96 -14.16
N ARG A 302 -25.16 -1.55 -15.33
CA ARG A 302 -25.79 -1.16 -16.60
C ARG A 302 -26.65 -2.32 -17.07
N ALA A 303 -27.94 -2.23 -16.76
CA ALA A 303 -28.98 -2.97 -17.48
C ALA A 303 -30.22 -2.07 -17.59
N GLY A 304 -30.34 -1.42 -18.74
CA GLY A 304 -31.60 -0.84 -19.18
C GLY A 304 -32.51 -1.96 -19.70
N THR A 305 -33.75 -1.98 -19.24
CA THR A 305 -34.91 -2.49 -19.99
C THR A 305 -36.14 -1.70 -19.57
N ALA A 306 -36.86 -1.20 -20.57
CA ALA A 306 -38.02 -0.33 -20.45
C ALA A 306 -39.29 -1.08 -20.03
N SER A 307 -40.16 -0.40 -19.27
CA SER A 307 -41.62 -0.49 -19.43
C SER A 307 -42.32 0.69 -18.73
N SER A 308 -43.18 1.33 -19.52
CA SER A 308 -44.10 2.44 -19.28
C SER A 308 -44.92 2.44 -17.97
N ASN A 309 -45.04 3.60 -17.31
CA ASN A 309 -46.23 4.48 -17.31
C ASN A 309 -46.20 5.47 -16.13
N GLY A 310 -46.47 6.76 -16.40
CA GLY A 310 -47.23 7.60 -15.48
C GLY A 310 -46.55 8.81 -14.84
N THR A 311 -46.84 9.97 -15.44
CA THR A 311 -46.98 11.33 -14.85
C THR A 311 -45.74 12.08 -14.36
N ALA A 312 -45.56 13.25 -15.00
CA ALA A 312 -44.54 14.26 -14.77
C ALA A 312 -44.80 15.14 -13.53
N SER A 313 -43.72 15.56 -12.89
CA SER A 313 -43.56 16.90 -12.33
C SER A 313 -42.06 17.24 -12.34
N ASP A 314 -41.76 18.39 -12.92
CA ASP A 314 -40.43 18.94 -13.20
C ASP A 314 -39.56 19.18 -11.95
N ASP A 315 -38.25 19.21 -12.23
CA ASP A 315 -37.15 19.95 -11.58
C ASP A 315 -36.03 19.05 -11.05
N ASP A 316 -35.08 18.74 -11.94
CA ASP A 316 -33.65 18.57 -11.64
C ASP A 316 -32.88 18.21 -12.92
N ASP A 317 -32.46 19.24 -13.66
CA ASP A 317 -31.54 19.12 -14.80
C ASP A 317 -30.11 18.92 -14.25
N TRP A 318 -29.74 17.65 -14.00
CA TRP A 318 -28.38 17.27 -13.64
C TRP A 318 -27.57 17.06 -14.92
N ASP A 319 -26.57 17.92 -15.15
CA ASP A 319 -25.65 17.86 -16.30
C ASP A 319 -24.76 16.60 -16.26
N VAL A 320 -25.31 15.47 -16.71
CA VAL A 320 -24.59 14.19 -16.87
C VAL A 320 -23.39 14.31 -17.81
N GLU A 321 -23.40 15.29 -18.73
CA GLU A 321 -22.27 15.53 -19.65
C GLU A 321 -21.07 16.17 -18.92
N GLU A 322 -21.28 17.11 -17.99
CA GLU A 322 -20.17 17.74 -17.25
C GLU A 322 -19.48 16.73 -16.31
N GLU A 323 -20.25 15.87 -15.65
CA GLU A 323 -19.70 14.86 -14.73
C GLU A 323 -18.92 13.78 -15.49
N PHE A 324 -19.40 13.40 -16.69
CA PHE A 324 -18.69 12.45 -17.56
C PHE A 324 -17.39 13.03 -18.14
N ASP A 325 -17.41 14.32 -18.53
CA ASP A 325 -16.21 15.02 -18.99
C ASP A 325 -15.18 15.22 -17.86
N GLN A 326 -15.63 15.49 -16.63
CA GLN A 326 -14.74 15.56 -15.46
C GLN A 326 -14.09 14.21 -15.13
N VAL A 327 -14.84 13.11 -15.20
CA VAL A 327 -14.30 11.76 -14.99
C VAL A 327 -13.32 11.38 -16.10
N LEU A 328 -13.60 11.74 -17.34
CA LEU A 328 -12.72 11.49 -18.48
C LEU A 328 -11.44 12.33 -18.40
N ASP A 329 -11.53 13.60 -17.99
CA ASP A 329 -10.39 14.48 -17.73
C ASP A 329 -9.51 13.91 -16.60
N MET A 330 -10.11 13.42 -15.52
CA MET A 330 -9.38 12.80 -14.41
C MET A 330 -8.63 11.53 -14.86
N ALA A 331 -9.26 10.68 -15.67
CA ALA A 331 -8.62 9.49 -16.24
C ALA A 331 -7.46 9.85 -17.19
N ASN A 332 -7.65 10.86 -18.04
CA ASN A 332 -6.60 11.35 -18.93
C ASN A 332 -5.45 12.00 -18.15
N ALA A 333 -5.74 12.75 -17.09
CA ALA A 333 -4.77 13.34 -16.18
C ALA A 333 -3.94 12.27 -15.45
N LEU A 334 -4.55 11.15 -15.05
CA LEU A 334 -3.84 10.01 -14.48
C LEU A 334 -2.93 9.33 -15.49
N ALA A 335 -3.42 9.08 -16.71
CA ALA A 335 -2.64 8.47 -17.78
C ALA A 335 -1.42 9.32 -18.17
N ILE A 336 -1.59 10.65 -18.29
CA ILE A 336 -0.47 11.55 -18.64
C ILE A 336 0.51 11.72 -17.48
N ARG A 337 0.06 11.65 -16.22
CA ARG A 337 0.95 11.61 -15.04
C ARG A 337 1.78 10.33 -14.98
N ALA A 338 1.21 9.18 -15.35
CA ALA A 338 1.98 7.94 -15.48
C ALA A 338 3.04 8.03 -16.59
N LEU A 339 2.70 8.63 -17.73
CA LEU A 339 3.68 8.91 -18.80
C LEU A 339 4.79 9.85 -18.33
N LEU A 340 4.48 10.92 -17.59
CA LEU A 340 5.48 11.83 -17.02
C LEU A 340 6.44 11.12 -16.06
N ASN A 341 5.93 10.23 -15.21
CA ASN A 341 6.77 9.43 -14.32
C ASN A 341 7.69 8.49 -15.12
N HIS A 342 7.17 7.84 -16.16
CA HIS A 342 7.97 6.97 -17.02
C HIS A 342 9.05 7.76 -17.78
N MET A 343 8.72 8.94 -18.31
CA MET A 343 9.71 9.83 -18.93
C MET A 343 10.83 10.20 -17.95
N HIS A 344 10.48 10.51 -16.70
CA HIS A 344 11.47 10.85 -15.70
C HIS A 344 12.40 9.67 -15.40
N VAL A 345 11.86 8.45 -15.32
CA VAL A 345 12.65 7.22 -15.15
C VAL A 345 13.58 6.98 -16.35
N CYS A 346 13.08 7.09 -17.58
CA CYS A 346 13.90 6.97 -18.79
C CYS A 346 15.01 8.02 -18.83
N LEU A 347 14.70 9.27 -18.46
CA LEU A 347 15.68 10.35 -18.39
C LEU A 347 16.74 10.08 -17.30
N LEU A 348 16.38 9.53 -16.15
CA LEU A 348 17.35 9.14 -15.12
C LEU A 348 18.29 8.04 -15.59
N ASN A 349 17.81 7.13 -16.45
CA ASN A 349 18.60 6.04 -17.04
C ASN A 349 19.31 6.42 -18.35
N ASP A 350 19.28 7.70 -18.74
CA ASP A 350 19.82 8.22 -20.00
C ASP A 350 19.27 7.55 -21.28
N ASP A 351 18.08 6.95 -21.19
CA ASP A 351 17.33 6.38 -22.31
C ASP A 351 16.56 7.50 -23.04
N LEU A 352 17.31 8.30 -23.80
CA LEU A 352 16.79 9.51 -24.45
C LEU A 352 15.80 9.19 -25.58
N ASP A 353 16.00 8.09 -26.32
CA ASP A 353 15.11 7.68 -27.41
C ASP A 353 13.75 7.23 -26.88
N LYS A 354 13.72 6.44 -25.80
CA LYS A 354 12.45 6.07 -25.16
C LYS A 354 11.76 7.27 -24.51
N THR A 355 12.54 8.19 -23.93
CA THR A 355 11.99 9.47 -23.42
C THR A 355 11.30 10.26 -24.54
N ASP A 356 11.89 10.35 -25.74
CA ASP A 356 11.30 11.05 -26.89
C ASP A 356 10.00 10.39 -27.38
N VAL A 357 9.95 9.05 -27.44
CA VAL A 357 8.71 8.31 -27.77
C VAL A 357 7.61 8.60 -26.76
N LEU A 358 7.95 8.65 -25.46
CA LEU A 358 7.01 8.96 -24.40
C LEU A 358 6.52 10.42 -24.48
N ILE A 359 7.42 11.38 -24.78
CA ILE A 359 7.05 12.78 -25.03
C ILE A 359 6.03 12.88 -26.16
N GLN A 360 6.28 12.24 -27.31
CA GLN A 360 5.36 12.24 -28.45
C GLN A 360 3.99 11.66 -28.07
N LYS A 361 3.98 10.54 -27.34
CA LYS A 361 2.74 9.95 -26.84
C LYS A 361 1.99 10.91 -25.93
N ALA A 362 2.66 11.58 -24.99
CA ALA A 362 1.99 12.51 -24.08
C ALA A 362 1.42 13.74 -24.79
N TRP A 363 2.08 14.25 -25.85
CA TRP A 363 1.51 15.33 -26.66
C TRP A 363 0.20 14.94 -27.36
N LEU A 364 0.02 13.68 -27.78
CA LEU A 364 -1.24 13.19 -28.34
C LEU A 364 -2.40 13.17 -27.33
N PHE A 365 -2.08 13.15 -26.03
CA PHE A 365 -3.07 13.18 -24.95
C PHE A 365 -3.24 14.57 -24.34
N LEU A 366 -2.36 15.53 -24.64
CA LEU A 366 -2.37 16.84 -23.97
C LEU A 366 -3.63 17.64 -24.27
N ASP A 367 -4.16 17.55 -25.49
CA ASP A 367 -5.42 18.23 -25.88
C ASP A 367 -6.65 17.67 -25.16
N LYS A 368 -6.50 16.52 -24.49
CA LYS A 368 -7.56 15.83 -23.74
C LYS A 368 -7.46 16.03 -22.22
N VAL A 369 -6.58 16.93 -21.78
CA VAL A 369 -6.37 17.22 -20.36
C VAL A 369 -6.48 18.72 -20.11
N GLN A 370 -7.35 19.13 -19.19
CA GLN A 370 -7.59 20.54 -18.88
C GLN A 370 -6.44 21.19 -18.10
N ASP A 371 -5.64 20.42 -17.35
CA ASP A 371 -4.51 20.90 -16.57
C ASP A 371 -3.33 21.36 -17.46
N LYS A 372 -3.27 22.68 -17.71
CA LYS A 372 -2.23 23.33 -18.52
C LYS A 372 -0.82 23.19 -17.94
N SER A 373 -0.65 22.88 -16.64
CA SER A 373 0.68 22.70 -16.04
C SER A 373 1.41 21.46 -16.57
N ILE A 374 0.66 20.49 -17.09
CA ILE A 374 1.19 19.24 -17.64
C ILE A 374 1.98 19.51 -18.93
N GLY A 375 1.47 20.39 -19.79
CA GLY A 375 2.18 20.81 -21.00
C GLY A 375 3.52 21.48 -20.70
N VAL A 376 3.59 22.26 -19.62
CA VAL A 376 4.83 22.90 -19.15
C VAL A 376 5.86 21.83 -18.75
N ARG A 377 5.45 20.82 -17.98
CA ARG A 377 6.33 19.71 -17.55
C ARG A 377 6.85 18.87 -18.71
N ILE A 378 5.99 18.59 -19.70
CA ILE A 378 6.42 17.87 -20.92
C ILE A 378 7.47 18.69 -21.68
N ALA A 379 7.27 20.01 -21.78
CA ALA A 379 8.23 20.90 -22.43
C ALA A 379 9.57 20.97 -21.67
N GLU A 380 9.55 21.00 -20.33
CA GLU A 380 10.76 20.97 -19.49
C GLU A 380 11.55 19.67 -19.70
N ILE A 381 10.88 18.51 -19.70
CA ILE A 381 11.53 17.22 -19.95
C ILE A 381 12.13 17.19 -21.35
N ARG A 382 11.40 17.68 -22.37
CA ARG A 382 11.92 17.79 -23.74
C ARG A 382 13.16 18.67 -23.82
N GLN A 383 13.20 19.78 -23.08
CA GLN A 383 14.38 20.64 -23.02
C GLN A 383 15.57 19.92 -22.37
N GLN A 384 15.33 19.13 -21.32
CA GLN A 384 16.37 18.32 -20.68
C GLN A 384 16.93 17.25 -21.63
N VAL A 385 16.07 16.57 -22.42
CA VAL A 385 16.51 15.62 -23.44
C VAL A 385 17.39 16.32 -24.48
N ALA A 386 16.96 17.48 -25.00
CA ALA A 386 17.72 18.25 -25.98
C ALA A 386 19.09 18.69 -25.44
N GLN A 387 19.14 19.18 -24.20
CA GLN A 387 20.39 19.55 -23.53
C GLN A 387 21.33 18.35 -23.37
N ARG A 388 20.83 17.18 -22.98
CA ARG A 388 21.65 15.98 -22.84
C ARG A 388 22.18 15.45 -24.17
N ARG A 389 21.36 15.46 -25.24
CA ARG A 389 21.83 15.11 -26.60
C ARG A 389 22.93 16.07 -27.09
N LEU A 390 22.82 17.36 -26.78
CA LEU A 390 23.87 18.35 -27.07
C LEU A 390 25.16 18.06 -26.30
N HIS A 391 25.08 17.65 -25.04
CA HIS A 391 26.26 17.25 -24.26
C HIS A 391 26.89 15.94 -24.76
N GLN A 392 26.09 14.95 -25.15
CA GLN A 392 26.58 13.69 -25.73
C GLN A 392 27.26 13.91 -27.11
N SER A 393 26.75 14.85 -27.91
CA SER A 393 27.33 15.20 -29.22
C SER A 393 28.53 16.13 -29.16
N ALA A 394 28.72 16.87 -28.05
CA ALA A 394 29.86 17.77 -27.86
C ALA A 394 31.20 17.04 -27.62
N GLY A 395 31.19 15.75 -27.28
CA GLY A 395 32.39 14.93 -27.03
C GLY A 395 33.25 15.45 -25.87
N PRO A 396 34.24 14.68 -25.38
CA PRO A 396 35.13 15.18 -24.34
C PRO A 396 36.02 16.30 -24.93
N GLN A 397 35.90 17.51 -24.39
CA GLN A 397 36.94 18.53 -24.60
C GLN A 397 38.25 17.98 -24.02
N ARG A 398 39.15 17.55 -24.91
CA ARG A 398 40.55 17.25 -24.55
C ARG A 398 41.15 18.53 -23.94
N ARG A 399 41.51 18.45 -22.66
CA ARG A 399 42.60 19.23 -22.08
C ARG A 399 43.58 18.27 -21.44
#